data_AF-U2EQ80-F1
#
_entry.id   AF-U2EQ80-F1
#
_cell.length_a   1.000
_cell.length_b   1.000
_cell.length_c   1.000
_cell.angle_alpha   90.00
_cell.angle_beta   90.00
_cell.angle_gamma   90.00
#
_symmetry.space_group_name_H-M   'P 1'
#
loop_
_entity.id
_entity.type
_entity.pdbx_description
1 polymer ?
#
loop_
_entity_poly.entity_id
_entity_poly.type
_entity_poly.pdbx_seq_one_letter_code
_entity_poly.pdbx_strand_id
1 'polypeptide(L)'
;MSLKDQLAALRERIPPVSAARAAELAREGALLVDIREADEIAEGTPVGAKPLGRGFLEMRIEQQVSDPNQTILLLCASGSRSLLAADQLSRLGYADVRSVEGGFDAWKDAGLAFETPAMLDTADRARYARQLTLPEVGEAGQTKLRDARVLVIGAGGLGSPAAYYLAAAGVGHIGIVDHDVVDRSNLHRQILHRDASVGQPKVRSAMATLTALNPSIDIRPIENRVSADNAADLVAGYDLVVDGSDNFTARYAINDACVAAKIALVYGAVERFSGQVGVFPAGGQPCYRCLFASAPPAGSAPTCAEAGVLGVVPGLVGTLQALEAIKLIVGMADTLSARVLTLDARTHRWRSLQIPAEPHCVVCGTA
;
A
#
# COMPACT_ATOMS: atom_id res chain seq x y z
N MET A 1 -9.40 48.47 -15.02
CA MET A 1 -8.86 48.20 -13.67
C MET A 1 -7.65 47.31 -13.85
N SER A 2 -6.47 47.70 -13.37
CA SER A 2 -5.27 46.88 -13.51
C SER A 2 -5.33 45.64 -12.60
N LEU A 3 -4.53 44.62 -12.88
CA LEU A 3 -4.41 43.45 -12.00
C LEU A 3 -3.97 43.86 -10.58
N LYS A 4 -3.14 44.89 -10.44
CA LYS A 4 -2.73 45.43 -9.13
C LYS A 4 -3.91 46.00 -8.37
N ASP A 5 -4.78 46.76 -9.03
CA ASP A 5 -5.98 47.35 -8.40
C ASP A 5 -6.97 46.27 -7.99
N GLN A 6 -7.14 45.24 -8.83
CA GLN A 6 -7.94 44.06 -8.51
C GLN A 6 -7.43 43.32 -7.28
N LEU A 7 -6.12 43.05 -7.21
CA LEU A 7 -5.53 42.37 -6.06
C LEU A 7 -5.61 43.22 -4.78
N ALA A 8 -5.48 44.55 -4.87
CA ALA A 8 -5.64 45.44 -3.72
C ALA A 8 -7.07 45.38 -3.16
N ALA A 9 -8.09 45.52 -4.01
CA ALA A 9 -9.49 45.40 -3.61
C ALA A 9 -9.83 44.01 -3.05
N LEU A 10 -9.23 42.96 -3.60
CA LEU A 10 -9.40 41.60 -3.08
C LEU A 10 -8.79 41.41 -1.70
N ARG A 11 -7.63 42.01 -1.40
CA ARG A 11 -7.02 41.94 -0.06
C ARG A 11 -7.88 42.60 1.01
N GLU A 12 -8.62 43.65 0.68
CA GLU A 12 -9.54 44.28 1.62
C GLU A 12 -10.74 43.38 1.93
N ARG A 13 -11.26 42.68 0.91
CA ARG A 13 -12.44 41.81 1.06
C ARG A 13 -12.12 40.42 1.59
N ILE A 14 -10.94 39.90 1.27
CA ILE A 14 -10.43 38.59 1.70
C ILE A 14 -9.05 38.86 2.33
N PRO A 15 -8.99 39.29 3.60
CA PRO A 15 -7.74 39.56 4.29
C PRO A 15 -6.84 38.32 4.25
N PRO A 16 -5.63 38.42 3.64
CA PRO A 16 -4.68 37.33 3.68
C PRO A 16 -4.28 37.01 5.12
N VAL A 17 -3.97 35.74 5.37
CA VAL A 17 -3.42 35.30 6.65
C VAL A 17 -1.92 35.08 6.52
N SER A 18 -1.15 35.46 7.54
CA SER A 18 0.29 35.17 7.55
C SER A 18 0.54 33.66 7.50
N ALA A 19 1.71 33.26 6.98
CA ALA A 19 2.08 31.84 6.93
C ALA A 19 2.05 31.17 8.31
N ALA A 20 2.52 31.85 9.36
CA ALA A 20 2.47 31.35 10.73
C ALA A 20 1.03 31.10 11.21
N ARG A 21 0.11 32.04 10.96
CA ARG A 21 -1.29 31.87 11.34
C ARG A 21 -1.98 30.79 10.50
N ALA A 22 -1.63 30.67 9.22
CA ALA A 22 -2.12 29.59 8.38
C ALA A 22 -1.68 28.21 8.91
N ALA A 23 -0.42 28.07 9.36
CA ALA A 23 0.07 26.84 9.97
C ALA A 23 -0.60 26.50 11.33
N GLU A 24 -0.97 27.51 12.11
CA GLU A 24 -1.81 27.32 13.31
C GLU A 24 -3.21 26.82 12.95
N LEU A 25 -3.89 27.52 12.04
CA LEU A 25 -5.24 27.16 11.60
C LEU A 25 -5.29 25.74 11.00
N ALA A 26 -4.26 25.34 10.23
CA ALA A 26 -4.15 23.99 9.70
C ALA A 26 -4.07 22.93 10.82
N ARG A 27 -3.33 23.20 11.90
CA ARG A 27 -3.29 22.33 13.09
C ARG A 27 -4.62 22.32 13.87
N GLU A 28 -5.39 23.40 13.79
CA GLU A 28 -6.74 23.53 14.37
C GLU A 28 -7.83 22.86 13.51
N GLY A 29 -7.48 22.28 12.34
CA GLY A 29 -8.41 21.53 11.48
C GLY A 29 -8.84 22.24 10.20
N ALA A 30 -8.27 23.41 9.89
CA ALA A 30 -8.47 24.06 8.59
C ALA A 30 -7.83 23.25 7.45
N LEU A 31 -8.47 23.23 6.28
CA LEU A 31 -7.95 22.57 5.10
C LEU A 31 -6.93 23.46 4.40
N LEU A 32 -5.66 23.07 4.41
CA LEU A 32 -4.62 23.73 3.61
C LEU A 32 -4.54 23.09 2.22
N VAL A 33 -4.71 23.90 1.17
CA VAL A 33 -4.69 23.47 -0.23
C VAL A 33 -3.57 24.20 -0.96
N ASP A 34 -2.63 23.43 -1.51
CA ASP A 34 -1.57 23.94 -2.37
C ASP A 34 -2.04 23.93 -3.82
N ILE A 35 -2.27 25.12 -4.36
CA ILE A 35 -2.81 25.32 -5.71
C ILE A 35 -1.74 25.56 -6.77
N ARG A 36 -0.47 25.40 -6.41
CA ARG A 36 0.63 25.43 -7.39
C ARG A 36 0.55 24.23 -8.33
N GLU A 37 1.26 24.33 -9.45
CA GLU A 37 1.33 23.21 -10.38
C GLU A 37 2.26 22.11 -9.85
N ALA A 38 2.17 20.91 -10.43
CA ALA A 38 2.81 19.71 -9.90
C ALA A 38 4.35 19.81 -9.85
N ASP A 39 4.97 20.54 -10.77
CA ASP A 39 6.39 20.83 -10.81
C ASP A 39 6.84 21.73 -9.65
N GLU A 40 6.07 22.78 -9.35
CA GLU A 40 6.33 23.65 -8.19
C GLU A 40 6.15 22.91 -6.85
N ILE A 41 5.15 22.02 -6.76
CA ILE A 41 4.87 21.21 -5.56
C ILE A 41 5.98 20.18 -5.33
N ALA A 42 6.59 19.66 -6.40
CA ALA A 42 7.70 18.73 -6.33
C ALA A 42 8.96 19.32 -5.68
N GLU A 43 9.09 20.65 -5.61
CA GLU A 43 10.18 21.33 -4.90
C GLU A 43 9.93 21.45 -3.37
N GLY A 44 8.73 21.08 -2.91
CA GLY A 44 8.31 21.17 -1.51
C GLY A 44 6.91 21.74 -1.37
N THR A 45 6.16 21.30 -0.37
CA THR A 45 4.81 21.78 -0.01
C THR A 45 4.64 21.73 1.51
N PRO A 46 3.81 22.60 2.13
CA PRO A 46 3.57 22.53 3.56
C PRO A 46 3.09 21.14 4.01
N VAL A 47 3.58 20.68 5.17
CA VAL A 47 3.22 19.35 5.71
C VAL A 47 1.70 19.25 5.86
N GLY A 48 1.09 18.23 5.26
CA GLY A 48 -0.35 17.97 5.32
C GLY A 48 -1.20 18.82 4.37
N ALA A 49 -0.61 19.67 3.52
CA ALA A 49 -1.34 20.36 2.47
C ALA A 49 -1.90 19.38 1.42
N LYS A 50 -3.10 19.65 0.92
CA LYS A 50 -3.69 18.90 -0.20
C LYS A 50 -3.25 19.54 -1.53
N PRO A 51 -2.50 18.82 -2.38
CA PRO A 51 -2.13 19.34 -3.68
C PRO A 51 -3.35 19.36 -4.61
N LEU A 52 -3.72 20.54 -5.09
CA LEU A 52 -4.82 20.72 -6.04
C LEU A 52 -4.52 21.88 -6.99
N GLY A 53 -3.79 21.57 -8.07
CA GLY A 53 -3.34 22.55 -9.05
C GLY A 53 -4.45 23.49 -9.52
N ARG A 54 -4.10 24.77 -9.71
CA ARG A 54 -5.05 25.87 -9.94
C ARG A 54 -6.06 25.56 -11.04
N GLY A 55 -5.64 24.90 -12.12
CA GLY A 55 -6.50 24.60 -13.28
C GLY A 55 -7.63 23.59 -13.00
N PHE A 56 -7.56 22.84 -11.90
CA PHE A 56 -8.57 21.85 -11.53
C PHE A 56 -9.34 22.21 -10.25
N LEU A 57 -8.99 23.32 -9.59
CA LEU A 57 -9.49 23.67 -8.27
C LEU A 57 -11.02 23.64 -8.21
N GLU A 58 -11.70 24.38 -9.08
CA GLU A 58 -13.16 24.52 -9.07
C GLU A 58 -13.88 23.20 -9.35
N MET A 59 -13.27 22.30 -10.11
CA MET A 59 -13.89 21.02 -10.50
C MET A 59 -13.70 19.92 -9.46
N ARG A 60 -12.76 20.07 -8.52
CA ARG A 60 -12.32 18.99 -7.63
C ARG A 60 -12.30 19.36 -6.15
N ILE A 61 -12.49 20.63 -5.81
CA ILE A 61 -12.48 21.08 -4.41
C ILE A 61 -13.55 20.37 -3.55
N GLU A 62 -14.72 20.05 -4.12
CA GLU A 62 -15.79 19.30 -3.45
C GLU A 62 -15.36 17.88 -3.03
N GLN A 63 -14.35 17.30 -3.69
CA GLN A 63 -13.80 15.99 -3.30
C GLN A 63 -12.91 16.08 -2.06
N GLN A 64 -12.44 17.29 -1.73
CA GLN A 64 -11.53 17.54 -0.60
C GLN A 64 -12.24 18.20 0.58
N VAL A 65 -13.34 18.93 0.34
CA VAL A 65 -14.10 19.67 1.34
C VAL A 65 -15.48 19.05 1.50
N SER A 66 -15.72 18.41 2.66
CA SER A 66 -17.01 17.78 2.96
C SER A 66 -18.04 18.74 3.58
N ASP A 67 -17.57 19.83 4.21
CA ASP A 67 -18.41 20.86 4.84
C ASP A 67 -18.07 22.24 4.21
N PRO A 68 -19.02 22.90 3.52
CA PRO A 68 -18.83 24.24 2.96
C PRO A 68 -18.45 25.33 3.98
N ASN A 69 -18.64 25.08 5.29
CA ASN A 69 -18.24 25.98 6.36
C ASN A 69 -16.83 25.73 6.91
N GLN A 70 -16.16 24.67 6.46
CA GLN A 70 -14.78 24.42 6.85
C GLN A 70 -13.88 25.57 6.36
N THR A 71 -12.97 26.03 7.22
CA THR A 71 -11.96 27.02 6.82
C THR A 71 -11.01 26.40 5.79
N ILE A 72 -10.88 27.03 4.62
CA ILE A 72 -9.99 26.65 3.53
C ILE A 72 -8.87 27.68 3.40
N LEU A 73 -7.62 27.22 3.47
CA LEU A 73 -6.43 28.03 3.29
C LEU A 73 -5.81 27.70 1.93
N LEU A 74 -5.74 28.68 1.03
CA LEU A 74 -5.14 28.50 -0.29
C LEU A 74 -3.71 29.03 -0.30
N LEU A 75 -2.79 28.21 -0.80
CA LEU A 75 -1.37 28.52 -0.91
C LEU A 75 -0.94 28.43 -2.39
N CYS A 76 -0.29 29.48 -2.89
CA CYS A 76 0.44 29.44 -4.16
C CYS A 76 1.91 29.83 -3.93
N ALA A 77 2.70 30.13 -4.97
CA ALA A 77 4.10 30.54 -4.77
C ALA A 77 4.24 31.82 -3.91
N SER A 78 3.53 32.89 -4.28
CA SER A 78 3.73 34.25 -3.71
C SER A 78 2.47 34.94 -3.16
N GLY A 79 1.32 34.25 -3.15
CA GLY A 79 0.05 34.73 -2.59
C GLY A 79 -0.92 35.39 -3.58
N SER A 80 -0.52 35.70 -4.82
CA SER A 80 -1.42 36.36 -5.78
C SER A 80 -2.43 35.40 -6.42
N ARG A 81 -1.99 34.21 -6.86
CA ARG A 81 -2.88 33.18 -7.44
C ARG A 81 -3.90 32.66 -6.42
N SER A 82 -3.47 32.47 -5.17
CA SER A 82 -4.32 31.99 -4.07
C SER A 82 -5.39 33.00 -3.69
N LEU A 83 -5.11 34.30 -3.75
CA LEU A 83 -6.11 35.33 -3.49
C LEU A 83 -7.21 35.38 -4.55
N LEU A 84 -6.85 35.23 -5.83
CA LEU A 84 -7.83 35.12 -6.92
C LEU A 84 -8.67 33.84 -6.80
N ALA A 85 -8.02 32.73 -6.47
CA ALA A 85 -8.68 31.46 -6.24
C ALA A 85 -9.64 31.52 -5.04
N ALA A 86 -9.27 32.25 -3.97
CA ALA A 86 -10.10 32.42 -2.79
C ALA A 86 -11.42 33.15 -3.12
N ASP A 87 -11.34 34.24 -3.89
CA ASP A 87 -12.54 34.94 -4.38
C ASP A 87 -13.45 34.03 -5.20
N GLN A 88 -12.86 33.19 -6.05
CA GLN A 88 -13.63 32.27 -6.87
C GLN A 88 -14.33 31.19 -6.04
N LEU A 89 -13.66 30.59 -5.05
CA LEU A 89 -14.29 29.65 -4.13
C LEU A 89 -15.35 30.31 -3.25
N SER A 90 -15.14 31.53 -2.76
CA SER A 90 -16.17 32.27 -2.02
C SER A 90 -17.42 32.50 -2.85
N ARG A 91 -17.29 32.77 -4.17
CA ARG A 91 -18.44 32.88 -5.08
C ARG A 91 -19.15 31.56 -5.35
N LEU A 92 -18.46 30.43 -5.19
CA LEU A 92 -19.04 29.09 -5.27
C LEU A 92 -19.75 28.68 -3.97
N GLY A 93 -19.69 29.50 -2.91
CA GLY A 93 -20.46 29.30 -1.67
C GLY A 93 -19.65 28.77 -0.49
N TYR A 94 -18.33 28.65 -0.60
CA TYR A 94 -17.47 28.32 0.54
C TYR A 94 -17.37 29.51 1.50
N ALA A 95 -17.73 29.29 2.76
CA ALA A 95 -17.99 30.38 3.71
C ALA A 95 -16.71 31.07 4.24
N ASP A 96 -15.64 30.30 4.46
CA ASP A 96 -14.37 30.81 5.00
C ASP A 96 -13.19 30.35 4.14
N VAL A 97 -12.86 31.14 3.12
CA VAL A 97 -11.71 30.88 2.23
C VAL A 97 -10.69 32.00 2.37
N ARG A 98 -9.45 31.64 2.68
CA ARG A 98 -8.36 32.60 2.94
C ARG A 98 -7.17 32.30 2.04
N SER A 99 -6.44 33.35 1.68
CA SER A 99 -5.14 33.22 1.01
C SER A 99 -4.01 33.29 2.02
N VAL A 100 -3.01 32.44 1.87
CA VAL A 100 -1.74 32.58 2.60
C VAL A 100 -0.95 33.74 2.01
N GLU A 101 -0.62 34.73 2.85
CA GLU A 101 0.17 35.89 2.49
C GLU A 101 1.60 35.47 2.12
N GLY A 102 2.10 35.96 0.99
CA GLY A 102 3.43 35.62 0.48
C GLY A 102 3.60 34.16 0.03
N GLY A 103 2.54 33.34 0.09
CA GLY A 103 2.50 31.98 -0.43
C GLY A 103 3.55 31.05 0.21
N PHE A 104 4.04 30.10 -0.59
CA PHE A 104 5.07 29.14 -0.18
C PHE A 104 6.43 29.80 0.09
N ASP A 105 6.74 30.92 -0.57
CA ASP A 105 7.98 31.65 -0.31
C ASP A 105 8.01 32.19 1.12
N ALA A 106 6.93 32.86 1.56
CA ALA A 106 6.80 33.30 2.95
C ALA A 106 6.71 32.14 3.95
N TRP A 107 6.19 30.98 3.53
CA TRP A 107 6.17 29.77 4.35
C TRP A 107 7.59 29.27 4.66
N LYS A 108 8.45 29.21 3.62
CA LYS A 108 9.87 28.85 3.76
C LYS A 108 10.64 29.91 4.57
N ASP A 109 10.42 31.19 4.28
CA ASP A 109 11.11 32.30 4.96
C ASP A 109 10.78 32.34 6.46
N ALA A 110 9.55 31.93 6.83
CA ALA A 110 9.12 31.79 8.21
C ALA A 110 9.68 30.54 8.91
N GLY A 111 10.46 29.70 8.22
CA GLY A 111 11.03 28.47 8.77
C GLY A 111 9.98 27.41 9.13
N LEU A 112 8.80 27.46 8.51
CA LEU A 112 7.71 26.52 8.79
C LEU A 112 7.97 25.18 8.10
N ALA A 113 7.51 24.10 8.73
CA ALA A 113 7.70 22.75 8.21
C ALA A 113 7.05 22.59 6.82
N PHE A 114 7.81 22.01 5.90
CA PHE A 114 7.35 21.59 4.59
C PHE A 114 7.99 20.23 4.26
N GLU A 115 7.34 19.48 3.39
CA GLU A 115 7.81 18.19 2.90
C GLU A 115 7.99 18.27 1.39
N THR A 116 8.97 17.55 0.85
CA THR A 116 9.06 17.33 -0.59
C THR A 116 8.20 16.11 -0.89
N PRO A 117 6.99 16.27 -1.47
CA PRO A 117 6.14 15.13 -1.76
C PRO A 117 6.89 14.26 -2.75
N ALA A 118 7.06 12.99 -2.38
CA ALA A 118 7.76 12.05 -3.22
C ALA A 118 6.87 11.73 -4.43
N MET A 119 6.91 12.61 -5.43
CA MET A 119 6.12 12.50 -6.64
C MET A 119 6.59 11.29 -7.43
N LEU A 120 5.65 10.60 -8.07
CA LEU A 120 5.99 9.67 -9.13
C LEU A 120 6.72 10.43 -10.23
N ASP A 121 7.69 9.81 -10.88
CA ASP A 121 8.27 10.39 -12.08
C ASP A 121 7.29 10.24 -13.27
N THR A 122 7.65 10.80 -14.43
CA THR A 122 6.80 10.73 -15.61
C THR A 122 6.62 9.30 -16.14
N ALA A 123 7.63 8.44 -15.97
CA ALA A 123 7.58 7.06 -16.42
C ALA A 123 6.66 6.22 -15.53
N ASP A 124 6.74 6.38 -14.22
CA ASP A 124 5.86 5.76 -13.24
C ASP A 124 4.41 6.23 -13.42
N ARG A 125 4.17 7.53 -13.62
CA ARG A 125 2.82 8.04 -13.94
C ARG A 125 2.24 7.38 -15.19
N ALA A 126 3.04 7.22 -16.25
CA ALA A 126 2.59 6.56 -17.48
C ALA A 126 2.30 5.08 -17.26
N ARG A 127 3.18 4.37 -16.52
CA ARG A 127 3.04 2.95 -16.19
C ARG A 127 1.80 2.66 -15.34
N TYR A 128 1.56 3.46 -14.32
CA TYR A 128 0.49 3.26 -13.35
C TYR A 128 -0.77 4.08 -13.63
N ALA A 129 -0.87 4.72 -14.80
CA ALA A 129 -1.96 5.64 -15.16
C ALA A 129 -3.37 5.09 -14.87
N ARG A 130 -3.59 3.78 -15.03
CA ARG A 130 -4.88 3.12 -14.73
C ARG A 130 -5.15 2.92 -13.24
N GLN A 131 -4.11 2.76 -12.43
CA GLN A 131 -4.24 2.71 -10.97
C GLN A 131 -4.46 4.13 -10.42
N LEU A 132 -3.76 5.12 -10.97
CA LEU A 132 -3.88 6.53 -10.57
C LEU A 132 -5.29 7.11 -10.77
N THR A 133 -6.09 6.56 -11.69
CA THR A 133 -7.48 7.00 -11.88
C THR A 133 -8.44 6.48 -10.81
N LEU A 134 -8.05 5.47 -10.02
CA LEU A 134 -8.90 4.94 -8.95
C LEU A 134 -8.85 5.88 -7.72
N PRO A 135 -9.99 6.38 -7.22
CA PRO A 135 -10.02 7.27 -6.06
C PRO A 135 -9.34 6.71 -4.81
N GLU A 136 -9.45 5.40 -4.60
CA GLU A 136 -8.86 4.69 -3.45
C GLU A 136 -7.34 4.51 -3.58
N VAL A 137 -6.78 4.70 -4.77
CA VAL A 137 -5.34 4.64 -5.02
C VAL A 137 -4.81 6.05 -5.26
N GLY A 138 -5.08 6.66 -6.42
CA GLY A 138 -4.54 7.97 -6.77
C GLY A 138 -3.01 8.05 -6.68
N GLU A 139 -2.47 9.27 -6.75
CA GLU A 139 -1.03 9.52 -6.54
C GLU A 139 -0.61 9.10 -5.12
N ALA A 140 -1.41 9.43 -4.10
CA ALA A 140 -1.07 9.14 -2.70
C ALA A 140 -0.94 7.63 -2.41
N GLY A 141 -1.87 6.82 -2.89
CA GLY A 141 -1.82 5.36 -2.74
C GLY A 141 -0.71 4.73 -3.57
N GLN A 142 -0.45 5.25 -4.77
CA GLN A 142 0.67 4.77 -5.58
C GLN A 142 2.04 5.12 -4.97
N THR A 143 2.17 6.29 -4.34
CA THR A 143 3.34 6.65 -3.51
C THR A 143 3.50 5.69 -2.34
N LYS A 144 2.41 5.34 -1.62
CA LYS A 144 2.47 4.32 -0.57
C LYS A 144 2.94 2.95 -1.10
N LEU A 145 2.48 2.53 -2.28
CA LEU A 145 2.95 1.31 -2.92
C LEU A 145 4.45 1.39 -3.21
N ARG A 146 4.92 2.46 -3.83
CA ARG A 146 6.35 2.67 -4.11
C ARG A 146 7.19 2.61 -2.84
N ASP A 147 6.73 3.19 -1.75
CA ASP A 147 7.52 3.26 -0.51
C ASP A 147 7.43 1.96 0.33
N ALA A 148 6.43 1.12 0.06
CA ALA A 148 6.18 -0.09 0.82
C ALA A 148 7.23 -1.19 0.59
N ARG A 149 7.51 -1.91 1.69
CA ARG A 149 8.38 -3.07 1.76
C ARG A 149 7.57 -4.31 2.05
N VAL A 150 7.45 -5.21 1.08
CA VAL A 150 6.71 -6.46 1.22
C VAL A 150 7.67 -7.65 1.18
N LEU A 151 7.55 -8.53 2.18
CA LEU A 151 8.25 -9.82 2.19
C LEU A 151 7.32 -10.92 1.66
N VAL A 152 7.72 -11.60 0.60
CA VAL A 152 7.02 -12.76 0.05
C VAL A 152 7.75 -14.03 0.46
N ILE A 153 7.08 -14.87 1.24
CA ILE A 153 7.61 -16.18 1.66
C ILE A 153 7.19 -17.23 0.63
N GLY A 154 8.19 -17.84 0.00
CA GLY A 154 8.05 -18.80 -1.09
C GLY A 154 7.91 -18.12 -2.45
N ALA A 155 8.62 -18.63 -3.45
CA ALA A 155 8.49 -18.26 -4.86
C ALA A 155 7.68 -19.33 -5.65
N GLY A 156 6.97 -20.20 -4.94
CA GLY A 156 6.18 -21.30 -5.48
C GLY A 156 4.85 -20.89 -6.12
N GLY A 157 3.85 -21.79 -6.11
CA GLY A 157 2.59 -21.58 -6.83
C GLY A 157 1.74 -20.43 -6.30
N LEU A 158 1.85 -20.10 -5.01
CA LEU A 158 1.17 -18.98 -4.36
C LEU A 158 2.00 -17.70 -4.47
N GLY A 159 3.28 -17.77 -4.08
CA GLY A 159 4.16 -16.60 -4.10
C GLY A 159 4.45 -16.08 -5.49
N SER A 160 4.46 -16.94 -6.52
CA SER A 160 4.64 -16.53 -7.91
C SER A 160 3.66 -15.45 -8.39
N PRO A 161 2.34 -15.72 -8.43
CA PRO A 161 1.35 -14.71 -8.82
C PRO A 161 1.29 -13.54 -7.83
N ALA A 162 1.51 -13.78 -6.52
CA ALA A 162 1.50 -12.71 -5.53
C ALA A 162 2.60 -11.68 -5.81
N ALA A 163 3.85 -12.12 -5.90
CA ALA A 163 4.98 -11.24 -6.20
C ALA A 163 4.87 -10.59 -7.59
N TYR A 164 4.32 -11.31 -8.59
CA TYR A 164 4.09 -10.76 -9.92
C TYR A 164 3.16 -9.55 -9.90
N TYR A 165 2.01 -9.66 -9.24
CA TYR A 165 1.05 -8.56 -9.18
C TYR A 165 1.47 -7.44 -8.24
N LEU A 166 2.21 -7.74 -7.16
CA LEU A 166 2.82 -6.70 -6.32
C LEU A 166 3.84 -5.87 -7.11
N ALA A 167 4.72 -6.54 -7.87
CA ALA A 167 5.68 -5.88 -8.74
C ALA A 167 4.98 -5.07 -9.84
N ALA A 168 3.95 -5.63 -10.49
CA ALA A 168 3.18 -4.94 -11.52
C ALA A 168 2.44 -3.71 -10.97
N ALA A 169 1.95 -3.78 -9.73
CA ALA A 169 1.26 -2.68 -9.05
C ALA A 169 2.22 -1.56 -8.61
N GLY A 170 3.53 -1.80 -8.61
CA GLY A 170 4.54 -0.82 -8.22
C GLY A 170 4.87 -0.82 -6.73
N VAL A 171 4.77 -1.97 -6.06
CA VAL A 171 5.37 -2.13 -4.73
C VAL A 171 6.87 -1.98 -4.84
N GLY A 172 7.45 -0.95 -4.23
CA GLY A 172 8.82 -0.55 -4.57
C GLY A 172 9.92 -1.42 -3.98
N HIS A 173 9.66 -2.16 -2.90
CA HIS A 173 10.63 -3.08 -2.32
C HIS A 173 9.99 -4.44 -2.06
N ILE A 174 10.45 -5.48 -2.76
CA ILE A 174 9.95 -6.83 -2.61
C ILE A 174 11.09 -7.78 -2.22
N GLY A 175 11.05 -8.28 -0.99
CA GLY A 175 11.90 -9.38 -0.56
C GLY A 175 11.26 -10.71 -0.93
N ILE A 176 12.03 -11.65 -1.47
CA ILE A 176 11.53 -12.99 -1.81
C ILE A 176 12.40 -14.05 -1.12
N VAL A 177 11.79 -14.85 -0.25
CA VAL A 177 12.47 -15.91 0.50
C VAL A 177 12.09 -17.26 -0.07
N ASP A 178 13.05 -17.99 -0.61
CA ASP A 178 12.88 -19.39 -1.00
C ASP A 178 14.25 -20.08 -1.00
N HIS A 179 14.27 -21.36 -0.67
CA HIS A 179 15.50 -22.17 -0.60
C HIS A 179 15.61 -23.16 -1.76
N ASP A 180 14.54 -23.35 -2.52
CA ASP A 180 14.50 -24.33 -3.60
C ASP A 180 15.11 -23.80 -4.90
N VAL A 181 15.37 -24.74 -5.80
CA VAL A 181 15.66 -24.49 -7.21
C VAL A 181 14.42 -24.70 -8.08
N VAL A 182 14.40 -24.11 -9.26
CA VAL A 182 13.33 -24.30 -10.25
C VAL A 182 13.36 -25.74 -10.76
N ASP A 183 12.22 -26.42 -10.65
CA ASP A 183 12.02 -27.77 -11.18
C ASP A 183 10.99 -27.77 -12.32
N ARG A 184 11.23 -28.56 -13.37
CA ARG A 184 10.34 -28.63 -14.54
C ARG A 184 8.91 -29.05 -14.16
N SER A 185 8.75 -29.95 -13.19
CA SER A 185 7.43 -30.41 -12.70
C SER A 185 6.61 -29.30 -12.04
N ASN A 186 7.23 -28.16 -11.72
CA ASN A 186 6.60 -27.05 -11.02
C ASN A 186 6.10 -25.94 -11.98
N LEU A 187 6.57 -25.95 -13.24
CA LEU A 187 6.31 -24.88 -14.22
C LEU A 187 4.83 -24.73 -14.61
N HIS A 188 4.01 -25.76 -14.40
CA HIS A 188 2.57 -25.68 -14.68
C HIS A 188 1.80 -24.75 -13.71
N ARG A 189 2.43 -24.30 -12.63
CA ARG A 189 1.80 -23.44 -11.60
C ARG A 189 2.69 -22.31 -11.06
N GLN A 190 4.02 -22.37 -11.27
CA GLN A 190 4.98 -21.36 -10.78
C GLN A 190 5.34 -20.39 -11.90
N ILE A 191 4.45 -19.42 -12.15
CA ILE A 191 4.48 -18.57 -13.35
C ILE A 191 5.65 -17.57 -13.41
N LEU A 192 6.40 -17.37 -12.32
CA LEU A 192 7.63 -16.58 -12.32
C LEU A 192 8.78 -17.29 -13.02
N HIS A 193 8.69 -18.60 -13.21
CA HIS A 193 9.77 -19.42 -13.73
C HIS A 193 9.48 -19.85 -15.17
N ARG A 194 10.56 -20.13 -15.90
CA ARG A 194 10.51 -20.57 -17.30
C ARG A 194 11.33 -21.85 -17.44
N ASP A 195 11.13 -22.60 -18.52
CA ASP A 195 11.90 -23.83 -18.74
C ASP A 195 13.41 -23.56 -18.78
N ALA A 196 13.81 -22.40 -19.30
CA ALA A 196 15.21 -21.96 -19.34
C ALA A 196 15.85 -21.71 -17.96
N SER A 197 15.06 -21.56 -16.88
CA SER A 197 15.58 -21.34 -15.53
C SER A 197 15.59 -22.60 -14.65
N VAL A 198 15.25 -23.78 -15.20
CA VAL A 198 15.34 -25.06 -14.48
C VAL A 198 16.75 -25.26 -13.91
N GLY A 199 16.82 -25.64 -12.63
CA GLY A 199 18.06 -25.81 -11.87
C GLY A 199 18.61 -24.52 -11.23
N GLN A 200 18.08 -23.34 -11.57
CA GLN A 200 18.48 -22.09 -10.91
C GLN A 200 17.74 -21.90 -9.58
N PRO A 201 18.32 -21.20 -8.58
CA PRO A 201 17.58 -20.83 -7.37
C PRO A 201 16.29 -20.07 -7.71
N LYS A 202 15.16 -20.46 -7.11
CA LYS A 202 13.84 -19.87 -7.42
C LYS A 202 13.83 -18.37 -7.21
N VAL A 203 14.45 -17.87 -6.13
CA VAL A 203 14.50 -16.43 -5.84
C VAL A 203 15.26 -15.63 -6.89
N ARG A 204 16.31 -16.20 -7.51
CA ARG A 204 17.04 -15.53 -8.61
C ARG A 204 16.24 -15.53 -9.90
N SER A 205 15.60 -16.65 -10.22
CA SER A 205 14.67 -16.78 -11.35
C SER A 205 13.50 -15.80 -11.23
N ALA A 206 12.92 -15.69 -10.03
CA ALA A 206 11.88 -14.73 -9.70
C ALA A 206 12.36 -13.28 -9.87
N MET A 207 13.51 -12.93 -9.28
CA MET A 207 14.11 -11.59 -9.41
C MET A 207 14.27 -11.20 -10.88
N ALA A 208 14.86 -12.07 -11.71
CA ALA A 208 15.05 -11.79 -13.14
C ALA A 208 13.72 -11.48 -13.85
N THR A 209 12.67 -12.28 -13.59
CA THR A 209 11.34 -12.06 -14.16
C THR A 209 10.72 -10.74 -13.70
N LEU A 210 10.81 -10.42 -12.41
CA LEU A 210 10.17 -9.25 -11.82
C LEU A 210 10.89 -7.94 -12.18
N THR A 211 12.23 -7.94 -12.18
CA THR A 211 13.01 -6.79 -12.64
C THR A 211 12.76 -6.51 -14.13
N ALA A 212 12.59 -7.54 -14.96
CA ALA A 212 12.23 -7.37 -16.37
C ALA A 212 10.80 -6.82 -16.54
N LEU A 213 9.87 -7.19 -15.67
CA LEU A 213 8.49 -6.69 -15.66
C LEU A 213 8.44 -5.21 -15.25
N ASN A 214 9.13 -4.87 -14.17
CA ASN A 214 9.15 -3.54 -13.60
C ASN A 214 10.56 -3.17 -13.12
N PRO A 215 11.31 -2.36 -13.89
CA PRO A 215 12.68 -2.02 -13.54
C PRO A 215 12.80 -0.89 -12.51
N SER A 216 11.71 -0.21 -12.13
CA SER A 216 11.74 0.88 -11.15
C SER A 216 11.62 0.41 -9.69
N ILE A 217 11.47 -0.89 -9.45
CA ILE A 217 11.34 -1.48 -8.11
C ILE A 217 12.60 -2.28 -7.73
N ASP A 218 12.83 -2.40 -6.43
CA ASP A 218 13.90 -3.18 -5.83
C ASP A 218 13.40 -4.59 -5.47
N ILE A 219 14.09 -5.60 -6.00
CA ILE A 219 13.79 -7.01 -5.71
C ILE A 219 14.98 -7.63 -4.98
N ARG A 220 14.74 -8.08 -3.75
CA ARG A 220 15.76 -8.71 -2.92
C ARG A 220 15.57 -10.23 -2.87
N PRO A 221 16.41 -11.03 -3.55
CA PRO A 221 16.37 -12.48 -3.44
C PRO A 221 17.03 -12.93 -2.12
N ILE A 222 16.36 -13.81 -1.39
CA ILE A 222 16.84 -14.36 -0.11
C ILE A 222 16.81 -15.89 -0.22
N GLU A 223 17.96 -16.48 -0.56
CA GLU A 223 18.16 -17.93 -0.65
C GLU A 223 18.27 -18.54 0.75
N ASN A 224 17.14 -18.70 1.43
CA ASN A 224 17.12 -19.22 2.79
C ASN A 224 15.85 -20.02 3.07
N ARG A 225 15.99 -21.03 3.95
CA ARG A 225 14.85 -21.79 4.45
C ARG A 225 14.32 -21.10 5.69
N VAL A 226 13.02 -20.80 5.71
CA VAL A 226 12.36 -20.23 6.88
C VAL A 226 12.35 -21.23 8.03
N SER A 227 12.69 -20.74 9.23
CA SER A 227 12.72 -21.49 10.47
C SER A 227 12.38 -20.57 11.65
N ALA A 228 12.14 -21.15 12.83
CA ALA A 228 11.95 -20.36 14.05
C ALA A 228 13.17 -19.48 14.39
N ASP A 229 14.38 -19.94 14.04
CA ASP A 229 15.63 -19.27 14.39
C ASP A 229 15.91 -18.02 13.55
N ASN A 230 15.33 -17.92 12.34
CA ASN A 230 15.59 -16.81 11.42
C ASN A 230 14.35 -15.99 11.05
N ALA A 231 13.14 -16.42 11.40
CA ALA A 231 11.91 -15.74 10.99
C ALA A 231 11.86 -14.28 11.47
N ALA A 232 12.31 -14.00 12.70
CA ALA A 232 12.34 -12.64 13.24
C ALA A 232 13.23 -11.69 12.40
N ASP A 233 14.42 -12.15 12.02
CA ASP A 233 15.35 -11.37 11.19
C ASP A 233 14.83 -11.19 9.76
N LEU A 234 14.13 -12.20 9.23
CA LEU A 234 13.55 -12.14 7.89
C LEU A 234 12.44 -11.10 7.80
N VAL A 235 11.52 -11.06 8.79
CA VAL A 235 10.40 -10.10 8.79
C VAL A 235 10.82 -8.68 9.15
N ALA A 236 11.97 -8.52 9.82
CA ALA A 236 12.44 -7.21 10.27
C ALA A 236 12.63 -6.23 9.10
N GLY A 237 12.06 -5.03 9.25
CA GLY A 237 12.20 -3.94 8.28
C GLY A 237 11.26 -4.00 7.07
N TYR A 238 10.29 -4.93 7.07
CA TYR A 238 9.18 -4.96 6.13
C TYR A 238 7.89 -4.43 6.77
N ASP A 239 6.99 -3.87 5.95
CA ASP A 239 5.71 -3.33 6.40
C ASP A 239 4.61 -4.40 6.40
N LEU A 240 4.77 -5.43 5.57
CA LEU A 240 3.79 -6.49 5.34
C LEU A 240 4.49 -7.79 4.92
N VAL A 241 3.93 -8.92 5.35
CA VAL A 241 4.38 -10.25 4.90
C VAL A 241 3.26 -10.97 4.15
N VAL A 242 3.62 -11.61 3.04
CA VAL A 242 2.76 -12.51 2.26
C VAL A 242 3.28 -13.94 2.38
N ASP A 243 2.50 -14.82 3.01
CA ASP A 243 2.87 -16.23 3.19
C ASP A 243 2.35 -17.11 2.05
N GLY A 244 3.24 -17.43 1.12
CA GLY A 244 3.03 -18.41 0.04
C GLY A 244 3.75 -19.74 0.29
N SER A 245 4.16 -20.03 1.54
CA SER A 245 4.85 -21.28 1.89
C SER A 245 3.93 -22.49 1.79
N ASP A 246 4.51 -23.68 1.65
CA ASP A 246 3.79 -24.94 1.47
C ASP A 246 3.95 -25.92 2.65
N ASN A 247 4.56 -25.48 3.75
CA ASN A 247 4.84 -26.32 4.91
C ASN A 247 4.49 -25.62 6.22
N PHE A 248 4.03 -26.39 7.20
CA PHE A 248 3.57 -25.85 8.49
C PHE A 248 4.69 -25.14 9.26
N THR A 249 5.92 -25.67 9.26
CA THR A 249 7.04 -25.09 10.02
C THR A 249 7.26 -23.61 9.66
N ALA A 250 7.29 -23.28 8.37
CA ALA A 250 7.43 -21.91 7.92
C ALA A 250 6.24 -21.03 8.33
N ARG A 251 5.00 -21.55 8.20
CA ARG A 251 3.77 -20.81 8.55
C ARG A 251 3.72 -20.40 10.00
N TYR A 252 4.02 -21.33 10.92
CA TYR A 252 4.04 -21.02 12.35
C TYR A 252 5.18 -20.07 12.71
N ALA A 253 6.38 -20.28 12.17
CA ALA A 253 7.53 -19.40 12.44
C ALA A 253 7.27 -17.96 11.97
N ILE A 254 6.73 -17.78 10.76
CA ILE A 254 6.41 -16.45 10.21
C ILE A 254 5.24 -15.80 10.96
N ASN A 255 4.21 -16.56 11.32
CA ASN A 255 3.13 -16.03 12.15
C ASN A 255 3.67 -15.45 13.46
N ASP A 256 4.47 -16.22 14.18
CA ASP A 256 4.95 -15.83 15.50
C ASP A 256 5.87 -14.60 15.40
N ALA A 257 6.72 -14.56 14.37
CA ALA A 257 7.57 -13.41 14.05
C ALA A 257 6.75 -12.16 13.69
N CYS A 258 5.70 -12.29 12.84
CA CYS A 258 4.83 -11.19 12.47
C CYS A 258 4.06 -10.61 13.67
N VAL A 259 3.54 -11.48 14.54
CA VAL A 259 2.87 -11.03 15.78
C VAL A 259 3.83 -10.26 16.67
N ALA A 260 5.04 -10.78 16.89
CA ALA A 260 6.05 -10.12 17.71
C ALA A 260 6.48 -8.76 17.13
N ALA A 261 6.63 -8.68 15.80
CA ALA A 261 7.01 -7.47 15.08
C ALA A 261 5.86 -6.49 14.84
N LYS A 262 4.62 -6.88 15.16
CA LYS A 262 3.39 -6.13 14.83
C LYS A 262 3.24 -5.85 13.34
N ILE A 263 3.56 -6.85 12.52
CA ILE A 263 3.45 -6.80 11.06
C ILE A 263 2.25 -7.63 10.63
N ALA A 264 1.45 -7.11 9.71
CA ALA A 264 0.32 -7.86 9.17
C ALA A 264 0.80 -9.03 8.29
N LEU A 265 0.07 -10.14 8.32
CA LEU A 265 0.37 -11.35 7.57
C LEU A 265 -0.77 -11.70 6.63
N VAL A 266 -0.51 -11.71 5.33
CA VAL A 266 -1.44 -12.18 4.30
C VAL A 266 -1.20 -13.66 4.04
N TYR A 267 -2.07 -14.49 4.60
CA TYR A 267 -2.02 -15.95 4.53
C TYR A 267 -2.65 -16.49 3.25
N GLY A 268 -2.04 -17.52 2.68
CA GLY A 268 -2.59 -18.29 1.57
C GLY A 268 -2.32 -19.78 1.72
N ALA A 269 -3.30 -20.62 1.38
CA ALA A 269 -3.13 -22.08 1.34
C ALA A 269 -4.00 -22.70 0.26
N VAL A 270 -3.59 -23.87 -0.24
CA VAL A 270 -4.28 -24.61 -1.30
C VAL A 270 -4.17 -26.10 -1.08
N GLU A 271 -5.20 -26.82 -1.50
CA GLU A 271 -5.21 -28.28 -1.54
C GLU A 271 -6.13 -28.72 -2.69
N ARG A 272 -5.61 -29.50 -3.65
CA ARG A 272 -6.37 -30.03 -4.80
C ARG A 272 -7.10 -28.94 -5.61
N PHE A 273 -8.39 -28.73 -5.33
CA PHE A 273 -9.29 -27.76 -5.96
C PHE A 273 -9.77 -26.66 -5.01
N SER A 274 -9.25 -26.66 -3.78
CA SER A 274 -9.65 -25.75 -2.71
C SER A 274 -8.54 -24.75 -2.41
N GLY A 275 -8.93 -23.54 -2.02
CA GLY A 275 -8.02 -22.46 -1.67
C GLY A 275 -8.51 -21.68 -0.46
N GLN A 276 -7.58 -21.03 0.23
CA GLN A 276 -7.85 -20.15 1.36
C GLN A 276 -6.95 -18.92 1.26
N VAL A 277 -7.49 -17.74 1.54
CA VAL A 277 -6.74 -16.49 1.70
C VAL A 277 -7.30 -15.75 2.90
N GLY A 278 -6.44 -15.13 3.71
CA GLY A 278 -6.87 -14.36 4.88
C GLY A 278 -5.81 -13.37 5.31
N VAL A 279 -6.18 -12.45 6.19
CA VAL A 279 -5.25 -11.46 6.75
C VAL A 279 -5.28 -11.54 8.27
N PHE A 280 -4.11 -11.76 8.87
CA PHE A 280 -3.88 -11.57 10.29
C PHE A 280 -3.36 -10.14 10.51
N PRO A 281 -4.04 -9.32 11.33
CA PRO A 281 -3.72 -7.91 11.46
C PRO A 281 -2.38 -7.67 12.15
N ALA A 282 -1.78 -6.50 11.90
CA ALA A 282 -0.57 -6.02 12.56
C ALA A 282 -0.70 -5.95 14.10
N GLY A 283 -1.91 -5.79 14.63
CA GLY A 283 -2.18 -5.85 16.08
C GLY A 283 -2.03 -7.25 16.70
N GLY A 284 -1.80 -8.29 15.88
CA GLY A 284 -1.53 -9.65 16.33
C GLY A 284 -2.75 -10.46 16.76
N GLN A 285 -3.95 -9.87 16.83
CA GLN A 285 -5.17 -10.56 17.24
C GLN A 285 -6.30 -10.43 16.20
N PRO A 286 -6.89 -11.54 15.72
CA PRO A 286 -6.44 -12.93 15.88
C PRO A 286 -5.15 -13.21 15.09
N CYS A 287 -4.35 -14.21 15.50
CA CYS A 287 -3.20 -14.70 14.72
C CYS A 287 -3.50 -16.07 14.08
N TYR A 288 -2.56 -16.61 13.29
CA TYR A 288 -2.68 -17.93 12.66
C TYR A 288 -2.92 -19.04 13.68
N ARG A 289 -2.33 -18.94 14.88
CA ARG A 289 -2.54 -19.91 15.96
C ARG A 289 -3.94 -19.88 16.57
N CYS A 290 -4.67 -18.76 16.46
CA CYS A 290 -6.09 -18.73 16.84
C CYS A 290 -6.94 -19.58 15.89
N LEU A 291 -6.54 -19.68 14.61
CA LEU A 291 -7.20 -20.51 13.62
C LEU A 291 -6.74 -21.97 13.70
N PHE A 292 -5.44 -22.18 13.88
CA PHE A 292 -4.81 -23.51 13.98
C PHE A 292 -3.87 -23.55 15.19
N ALA A 293 -4.36 -24.06 16.33
CA ALA A 293 -3.65 -23.98 17.61
C ALA A 293 -2.24 -24.60 17.60
N SER A 294 -2.08 -25.73 16.94
CA SER A 294 -0.80 -26.45 16.85
C SER A 294 -0.62 -27.10 15.49
N ALA A 295 0.64 -27.21 15.06
CA ALA A 295 0.97 -27.90 13.83
C ALA A 295 0.49 -29.36 13.90
N PRO A 296 -0.12 -29.88 12.83
CA PRO A 296 -0.45 -31.29 12.78
C PRO A 296 0.85 -32.14 12.89
N PRO A 297 0.79 -33.37 13.43
CA PRO A 297 1.95 -34.25 13.52
C PRO A 297 2.69 -34.40 12.19
N ALA A 298 4.02 -34.53 12.24
CA ALA A 298 4.82 -34.70 11.02
C ALA A 298 4.32 -35.92 10.22
N GLY A 299 4.02 -35.73 8.93
CA GLY A 299 3.51 -36.77 8.04
C GLY A 299 2.00 -37.04 8.13
N SER A 300 1.25 -36.35 8.97
CA SER A 300 -0.21 -36.56 9.08
C SER A 300 -1.03 -35.81 8.03
N ALA A 301 -0.41 -34.94 7.24
CA ALA A 301 -1.05 -34.21 6.15
C ALA A 301 -0.15 -34.27 4.91
N PRO A 302 -0.71 -34.60 3.72
CA PRO A 302 0.07 -34.65 2.50
C PRO A 302 0.51 -33.24 2.08
N THR A 303 1.70 -33.15 1.50
CA THR A 303 2.15 -31.92 0.84
C THR A 303 1.32 -31.64 -0.42
N CYS A 304 1.38 -30.40 -0.94
CA CYS A 304 0.78 -30.08 -2.24
C CYS A 304 1.33 -30.98 -3.37
N ALA A 305 2.58 -31.43 -3.27
CA ALA A 305 3.19 -32.34 -4.23
C ALA A 305 2.60 -33.76 -4.16
N GLU A 306 2.23 -34.22 -2.96
CA GLU A 306 1.65 -35.55 -2.72
C GLU A 306 0.14 -35.58 -3.00
N ALA A 307 -0.60 -34.56 -2.57
CA ALA A 307 -2.05 -34.47 -2.75
C ALA A 307 -2.47 -34.13 -4.19
N GLY A 308 -1.56 -33.51 -4.95
CA GLY A 308 -1.83 -32.88 -6.23
C GLY A 308 -2.58 -31.56 -6.10
N VAL A 309 -2.37 -30.65 -7.05
CA VAL A 309 -3.07 -29.35 -7.10
C VAL A 309 -3.33 -28.94 -8.54
N LEU A 310 -4.56 -28.48 -8.83
CA LEU A 310 -4.86 -27.89 -10.13
C LEU A 310 -4.13 -26.55 -10.24
N GLY A 311 -3.22 -26.42 -11.20
CA GLY A 311 -2.23 -25.33 -11.24
C GLY A 311 -2.79 -23.90 -11.20
N VAL A 312 -4.04 -23.69 -11.65
CA VAL A 312 -4.72 -22.39 -11.59
C VAL A 312 -5.16 -21.99 -10.17
N VAL A 313 -5.41 -22.95 -9.28
CA VAL A 313 -5.93 -22.68 -7.93
C VAL A 313 -4.92 -21.90 -7.06
N PRO A 314 -3.62 -22.27 -7.01
CA PRO A 314 -2.58 -21.41 -6.43
C PRO A 314 -2.52 -20.03 -7.10
N GLY A 315 -2.70 -19.98 -8.42
CA GLY A 315 -2.81 -18.74 -9.20
C GLY A 315 -3.87 -17.77 -8.66
N LEU A 316 -5.09 -18.28 -8.45
CA LEU A 316 -6.21 -17.52 -7.90
C LEU A 316 -5.91 -17.03 -6.48
N VAL A 317 -5.45 -17.92 -5.60
CA VAL A 317 -5.19 -17.60 -4.19
C VAL A 317 -4.06 -16.58 -4.07
N GLY A 318 -2.94 -16.76 -4.77
CA GLY A 318 -1.83 -15.81 -4.70
C GLY A 318 -2.15 -14.44 -5.32
N THR A 319 -3.03 -14.39 -6.33
CA THR A 319 -3.55 -13.11 -6.84
C THR A 319 -4.41 -12.40 -5.78
N LEU A 320 -5.24 -13.14 -5.03
CA LEU A 320 -5.98 -12.57 -3.91
C LEU A 320 -5.07 -12.12 -2.76
N GLN A 321 -3.95 -12.83 -2.52
CA GLN A 321 -2.95 -12.37 -1.55
C GLN A 321 -2.35 -11.01 -1.97
N ALA A 322 -1.99 -10.84 -3.25
CA ALA A 322 -1.52 -9.55 -3.76
C ALA A 322 -2.59 -8.46 -3.63
N LEU A 323 -3.86 -8.78 -3.94
CA LEU A 323 -4.96 -7.83 -3.79
C LEU A 323 -5.08 -7.34 -2.34
N GLU A 324 -5.09 -8.25 -1.36
CA GLU A 324 -5.19 -7.87 0.05
C GLU A 324 -3.95 -7.10 0.52
N ALA A 325 -2.77 -7.47 0.06
CA ALA A 325 -1.55 -6.72 0.35
C ALA A 325 -1.62 -5.28 -0.17
N ILE A 326 -2.05 -5.07 -1.42
CA ILE A 326 -2.23 -3.73 -2.00
C ILE A 326 -3.25 -2.93 -1.19
N LYS A 327 -4.40 -3.53 -0.88
CA LYS A 327 -5.47 -2.88 -0.09
C LYS A 327 -4.97 -2.43 1.29
N LEU A 328 -4.18 -3.26 1.97
CA LEU A 328 -3.57 -2.92 3.25
C LEU A 328 -2.58 -1.75 3.11
N ILE A 329 -1.71 -1.78 2.11
CA ILE A 329 -0.69 -0.73 1.87
C ILE A 329 -1.35 0.62 1.59
N VAL A 330 -2.35 0.65 0.70
CA VAL A 330 -3.00 1.93 0.35
C VAL A 330 -3.96 2.43 1.45
N GLY A 331 -4.40 1.54 2.34
CA GLY A 331 -5.27 1.85 3.47
C GLY A 331 -6.76 1.74 3.16
N MET A 332 -7.18 0.78 2.33
CA MET A 332 -8.59 0.50 2.08
C MET A 332 -9.25 -0.15 3.29
N ALA A 333 -10.51 0.21 3.59
CA ALA A 333 -11.20 -0.23 4.79
C ALA A 333 -11.64 -1.72 4.76
N ASP A 334 -12.23 -2.18 3.65
CA ASP A 334 -12.76 -3.55 3.54
C ASP A 334 -11.67 -4.54 3.15
N THR A 335 -10.89 -5.03 4.11
CA THR A 335 -9.85 -6.07 3.92
C THR A 335 -10.25 -7.38 4.59
N LEU A 336 -9.62 -8.49 4.23
CA LEU A 336 -9.78 -9.78 4.91
C LEU A 336 -9.15 -9.82 6.31
N SER A 337 -8.89 -8.67 6.93
CA SER A 337 -8.39 -8.58 8.30
C SER A 337 -9.31 -9.35 9.26
N ALA A 338 -8.72 -10.26 10.03
CA ALA A 338 -9.42 -11.19 10.92
C ALA A 338 -10.44 -12.11 10.21
N ARG A 339 -10.28 -12.34 8.90
CA ARG A 339 -11.15 -13.19 8.07
C ARG A 339 -10.35 -14.16 7.21
N VAL A 340 -10.96 -15.31 6.93
CA VAL A 340 -10.50 -16.23 5.87
C VAL A 340 -11.59 -16.34 4.81
N LEU A 341 -11.21 -16.07 3.56
CA LEU A 341 -11.96 -16.39 2.38
C LEU A 341 -11.55 -17.77 1.89
N THR A 342 -12.52 -18.67 1.78
CA THR A 342 -12.34 -20.02 1.25
C THR A 342 -12.96 -20.13 -0.15
N LEU A 343 -12.32 -20.90 -1.01
CA LEU A 343 -12.71 -21.20 -2.39
C LEU A 343 -12.84 -22.71 -2.57
N ASP A 344 -13.95 -23.16 -3.16
CA ASP A 344 -14.03 -24.48 -3.84
C ASP A 344 -14.17 -24.25 -5.34
N ALA A 345 -13.09 -24.50 -6.08
CA ALA A 345 -13.02 -24.25 -7.52
C ALA A 345 -13.85 -25.23 -8.36
N ARG A 346 -14.30 -26.37 -7.80
CA ARG A 346 -15.17 -27.31 -8.52
C ARG A 346 -16.60 -26.81 -8.62
N THR A 347 -17.03 -26.03 -7.62
CA THR A 347 -18.41 -25.58 -7.48
C THR A 347 -18.57 -24.07 -7.53
N HIS A 348 -17.48 -23.33 -7.76
CA HIS A 348 -17.44 -21.86 -7.74
C HIS A 348 -17.97 -21.24 -6.44
N ARG A 349 -17.84 -21.97 -5.32
CA ARG A 349 -18.32 -21.48 -4.02
C ARG A 349 -17.23 -20.71 -3.29
N TRP A 350 -17.61 -19.55 -2.79
CA TRP A 350 -16.81 -18.69 -1.94
C TRP A 350 -17.48 -18.54 -0.58
N ARG A 351 -16.71 -18.62 0.51
CA ARG A 351 -17.22 -18.37 1.87
C ARG A 351 -16.21 -17.55 2.65
N SER A 352 -16.67 -16.46 3.23
CA SER A 352 -15.91 -15.66 4.20
C SER A 352 -16.24 -16.14 5.61
N LEU A 353 -15.22 -16.42 6.40
CA LEU A 353 -15.33 -16.87 7.79
C LEU A 353 -14.57 -15.88 8.68
N GLN A 354 -15.22 -15.43 9.76
CA GLN A 354 -14.55 -14.62 10.78
C GLN A 354 -13.64 -15.51 11.62
N ILE A 355 -12.45 -15.02 11.93
CA ILE A 355 -11.52 -15.70 12.84
C ILE A 355 -11.73 -15.08 14.24
N PRO A 356 -12.20 -15.84 15.23
CA PRO A 356 -12.25 -15.35 16.60
C PRO A 356 -10.83 -15.26 17.18
N ALA A 357 -10.58 -14.24 18.00
CA ALA A 357 -9.38 -14.23 18.83
C ALA A 357 -9.53 -15.28 19.93
N GLU A 358 -8.49 -16.08 20.16
CA GLU A 358 -8.43 -17.06 21.24
C GLU A 358 -7.75 -16.43 22.47
N PRO A 359 -8.47 -16.20 23.58
CA PRO A 359 -7.92 -15.52 24.76
C PRO A 359 -6.64 -16.15 25.32
N HIS A 360 -6.53 -17.49 25.26
CA HIS A 360 -5.37 -18.24 25.78
C HIS A 360 -4.38 -18.65 24.67
N CYS A 361 -4.38 -17.95 23.53
CA CYS A 361 -3.45 -18.23 22.46
C CYS A 361 -2.00 -18.06 22.96
N VAL A 362 -1.16 -19.07 22.74
CA VAL A 362 0.24 -19.10 23.19
C VAL A 362 1.13 -17.99 22.59
N VAL A 363 0.63 -17.25 21.59
CA VAL A 363 1.38 -16.20 20.89
C VAL A 363 0.73 -14.84 21.02
N CYS A 364 -0.58 -14.73 20.79
CA CYS A 364 -1.27 -13.46 20.83
C CYS A 364 -2.27 -13.33 21.99
N GLY A 365 -2.35 -14.31 22.90
CA GLY A 365 -3.28 -14.28 24.02
C GLY A 365 -2.98 -13.11 24.96
N THR A 366 -4.03 -12.60 25.62
CA THR A 366 -3.95 -11.49 26.58
C THR A 366 -4.44 -11.88 27.97
N ALA A 367 -4.85 -13.13 28.16
CA ALA A 367 -5.42 -13.68 29.40
C ALA A 367 -4.43 -14.58 30.13
#